data_AF-A0A537XN06-F1
#
_entry.id   AF-A0A537XN06-F1
#
_cell.length_a   1.000
_cell.length_b   1.000
_cell.length_c   1.000
_cell.angle_alpha   90.00
_cell.angle_beta   90.00
_cell.angle_gamma   90.00
#
_symmetry.space_group_name_H-M   'P 1'
#
loop_
_entity.id
_entity.type
_entity.pdbx_description
1 polymer ?
#
loop_
_entity_poly.entity_id
_entity_poly.type
_entity_poly.pdbx_seq_one_letter_code
_entity_poly.pdbx_strand_id
1 'polypeptide(L)'
;NPGRLAALTEKERSWFHQAAKEAAVRSTSLIDKDGQIIADVCQSGARFANASEADLAALRQAFAPVYASMEQDAQTNGFISRIESLKQSTAAGAPLAIPLDCTGPAPTRGSAVQNSSASALNGIYRFVLTKKDAIAHGTADDKSPQGLARFPHVTTVTLKDGKWENESGDTGTYQVDGDRFVFDWRGVPGFGYAMTFTFSADEKGNLRLTPVLPMEPGDVFVWSTEVWTKIG
;
A
#
# COMPACT_ATOMS: atom_id res chain seq x y z
N ASN A 1 -1.48 28.14 0.31
CA ASN A 1 -1.60 29.45 0.99
C ASN A 1 -1.44 30.57 -0.05
N PRO A 2 -2.50 31.29 -0.41
CA PRO A 2 -2.47 32.30 -1.48
C PRO A 2 -1.53 33.47 -1.19
N GLY A 3 -1.45 33.93 0.07
CA GLY A 3 -0.58 35.04 0.46
C GLY A 3 0.91 34.72 0.27
N ARG A 4 1.32 33.48 0.58
CA ARG A 4 2.70 33.03 0.35
C ARG A 4 3.04 32.92 -1.14
N LEU A 5 2.10 32.51 -1.98
CA LEU A 5 2.30 32.44 -3.43
C LEU A 5 2.39 33.84 -4.06
N ALA A 6 1.59 34.78 -3.58
CA ALA A 6 1.62 36.16 -4.02
C ALA A 6 2.93 36.87 -3.65
N ALA A 7 3.54 36.51 -2.50
CA ALA A 7 4.80 37.06 -2.03
C ALA A 7 6.04 36.62 -2.83
N LEU A 8 5.93 35.61 -3.70
CA LEU A 8 7.02 35.19 -4.58
C LEU A 8 7.28 36.22 -5.67
N THR A 9 8.55 36.36 -6.05
CA THR A 9 8.93 37.08 -7.28
C THR A 9 8.32 36.41 -8.51
N GLU A 10 8.24 37.14 -9.63
CA GLU A 10 7.74 36.57 -10.89
C GLU A 10 8.53 35.34 -11.34
N LYS A 11 9.85 35.37 -11.13
CA LYS A 11 10.76 34.27 -11.47
C LYS A 11 10.50 33.03 -10.61
N GLU A 12 10.35 33.20 -9.30
CA GLU A 12 10.03 32.10 -8.38
C GLU A 12 8.63 31.54 -8.65
N ARG A 13 7.66 32.40 -8.93
CA ARG A 13 6.31 31.97 -9.29
C ARG A 13 6.29 31.17 -10.58
N SER A 14 7.07 31.59 -11.58
CA SER A 14 7.25 30.87 -12.83
C SER A 14 7.86 29.48 -12.60
N TRP A 15 8.93 29.38 -11.80
CA TRP A 15 9.52 28.10 -11.42
C TRP A 15 8.54 27.20 -10.67
N PHE A 16 7.77 27.76 -9.75
CA PHE A 16 6.77 27.01 -8.99
C PHE A 16 5.69 26.43 -9.91
N HIS A 17 5.16 27.22 -10.86
CA HIS A 17 4.17 26.73 -11.82
C HIS A 17 4.75 25.68 -12.77
N GLN A 18 6.00 25.85 -13.20
CA GLN A 18 6.67 24.87 -14.04
C GLN A 18 6.84 23.54 -13.28
N ALA A 19 7.34 23.59 -12.05
CA ALA A 19 7.49 22.40 -11.21
C ALA A 19 6.14 21.71 -10.94
N ALA A 20 5.07 22.47 -10.69
CA ALA A 20 3.74 21.91 -10.51
C ALA A 20 3.22 21.21 -11.78
N LYS A 21 3.47 21.79 -12.95
CA LYS A 21 3.11 21.20 -14.24
C LYS A 21 3.91 19.91 -14.51
N GLU A 22 5.21 19.94 -14.29
CA GLU A 22 6.09 18.77 -14.45
C GLU A 22 5.70 17.65 -13.47
N ALA A 23 5.41 17.99 -12.21
CA ALA A 23 4.92 17.04 -11.23
C ALA A 23 3.58 16.41 -11.64
N ALA A 24 2.63 17.21 -12.15
CA ALA A 24 1.35 16.68 -12.63
C ALA A 24 1.53 15.66 -13.76
N VAL A 25 2.38 15.97 -14.76
CA VAL A 25 2.70 15.05 -15.87
C VAL A 25 3.45 13.81 -15.36
N ARG A 26 4.40 13.98 -14.45
CA ARG A 26 5.15 12.85 -13.91
C ARG A 26 4.25 11.91 -13.11
N SER A 27 3.36 12.45 -12.28
CA SER A 27 2.42 11.66 -11.48
C SER A 27 1.50 10.82 -12.36
N THR A 28 0.98 11.36 -13.46
CA THR A 28 0.14 10.55 -14.37
C THR A 28 0.94 9.49 -15.12
N SER A 29 2.21 9.75 -15.46
CA SER A 29 3.09 8.72 -16.07
C SER A 29 3.40 7.53 -15.16
N LEU A 30 3.11 7.63 -13.86
CA LEU A 30 3.30 6.51 -12.92
C LEU A 30 2.10 5.53 -12.92
N ILE A 31 0.96 5.93 -13.49
CA ILE A 31 -0.28 5.13 -13.54
C ILE A 31 -0.15 3.92 -14.48
N ASP A 32 0.74 3.98 -15.47
CA ASP A 32 1.00 2.87 -16.41
C ASP A 32 1.52 1.57 -15.73
N LYS A 33 1.71 1.59 -14.40
CA LYS A 33 2.06 0.42 -13.59
C LYS A 33 0.85 -0.39 -13.12
N ASP A 34 -0.38 0.13 -13.23
CA ASP A 34 -1.58 -0.56 -12.74
C ASP A 34 -1.79 -1.91 -13.43
N GLY A 35 -1.42 -2.03 -14.72
CA GLY A 35 -1.43 -3.31 -15.44
C GLY A 35 -0.50 -4.37 -14.85
N GLN A 36 0.65 -3.97 -14.29
CA GLN A 36 1.58 -4.88 -13.60
C GLN A 36 0.98 -5.33 -12.26
N ILE A 37 0.36 -4.40 -11.53
CA ILE A 37 -0.30 -4.67 -10.24
C ILE A 37 -1.45 -5.66 -10.41
N ILE A 38 -2.22 -5.59 -11.50
CA ILE A 38 -3.33 -6.53 -11.75
C ILE A 38 -2.84 -7.98 -11.75
N ALA A 39 -1.71 -8.27 -12.41
CA ALA A 39 -1.17 -9.63 -12.46
C ALA A 39 -0.77 -10.14 -11.07
N ASP A 40 -0.06 -9.32 -10.30
CA ASP A 40 0.43 -9.67 -8.95
C ASP A 40 -0.73 -9.89 -7.97
N VAL A 41 -1.72 -9.00 -8.02
CA VAL A 41 -2.92 -9.07 -7.16
C VAL A 41 -3.82 -10.23 -7.59
N CYS A 42 -3.81 -10.60 -8.87
CA CYS A 42 -4.48 -11.79 -9.37
C CYS A 42 -3.90 -13.10 -8.83
N GLN A 43 -2.56 -13.21 -8.90
CA GLN A 43 -1.80 -14.33 -8.33
C GLN A 43 -2.01 -14.41 -6.82
N SER A 44 -2.30 -13.27 -6.19
CA SER A 44 -2.67 -13.15 -4.78
C SER A 44 -4.11 -13.56 -4.45
N GLY A 45 -4.87 -14.06 -5.44
CA GLY A 45 -6.22 -14.57 -5.24
C GLY A 45 -7.34 -13.55 -5.44
N ALA A 46 -7.03 -12.28 -5.73
CA ALA A 46 -8.06 -11.32 -6.10
C ALA A 46 -8.67 -11.70 -7.45
N ARG A 47 -9.95 -11.38 -7.64
CA ARG A 47 -10.61 -11.43 -8.94
C ARG A 47 -11.26 -10.11 -9.21
N PHE A 48 -11.19 -9.71 -10.47
CA PHE A 48 -11.71 -8.44 -10.92
C PHE A 48 -12.98 -8.67 -11.72
N ALA A 49 -13.91 -7.74 -11.58
CA ALA A 49 -15.10 -7.67 -12.41
C ALA A 49 -15.22 -6.23 -12.92
N ASN A 50 -15.56 -6.08 -14.18
CA ASN A 50 -16.00 -4.79 -14.70
C ASN A 50 -17.43 -4.55 -14.20
N ALA A 51 -17.70 -3.32 -13.76
CA ALA A 51 -19.05 -2.90 -13.45
C ALA A 51 -19.92 -3.01 -14.71
N SER A 52 -21.11 -3.60 -14.57
CA SER A 52 -22.08 -3.61 -15.67
C SER A 52 -22.61 -2.20 -15.92
N GLU A 53 -23.22 -1.95 -17.08
CA GLU A 53 -23.90 -0.68 -17.35
C GLU A 53 -25.01 -0.39 -16.31
N ALA A 54 -25.67 -1.43 -15.80
CA ALA A 54 -26.66 -1.29 -14.74
C ALA A 54 -26.02 -0.83 -13.42
N ASP A 55 -24.86 -1.39 -13.04
CA ASP A 55 -24.11 -0.98 -11.85
C ASP A 55 -23.63 0.46 -11.97
N LEU A 56 -23.11 0.84 -13.15
CA LEU A 56 -22.68 2.22 -13.43
C LEU A 56 -23.86 3.19 -13.39
N ALA A 57 -25.02 2.82 -13.93
CA ALA A 57 -26.23 3.63 -13.86
C ALA A 57 -26.72 3.80 -12.41
N ALA A 58 -26.75 2.71 -11.63
CA ALA A 58 -27.12 2.75 -10.23
C ALA A 58 -26.17 3.63 -9.41
N LEU A 59 -24.86 3.55 -9.67
CA LEU A 59 -23.87 4.41 -9.04
C LEU A 59 -24.12 5.88 -9.36
N ARG A 60 -24.34 6.23 -10.63
CA ARG A 60 -24.68 7.61 -11.05
C ARG A 60 -25.94 8.11 -10.36
N GLN A 61 -26.97 7.28 -10.28
CA GLN A 61 -28.22 7.62 -9.60
C GLN A 61 -28.01 7.88 -8.10
N ALA A 62 -27.18 7.06 -7.44
CA ALA A 62 -26.88 7.23 -6.02
C ALA A 62 -26.15 8.56 -5.73
N PHE A 63 -25.30 9.04 -6.64
CA PHE A 63 -24.60 10.32 -6.50
C PHE A 63 -25.41 11.53 -6.97
N ALA A 64 -26.49 11.35 -7.72
CA ALA A 64 -27.27 12.46 -8.27
C ALA A 64 -27.72 13.51 -7.23
N PRO A 65 -28.17 13.14 -6.01
CA PRO A 65 -28.53 14.13 -4.99
C PRO A 65 -27.35 14.97 -4.51
N VAL A 66 -26.13 14.42 -4.51
CA VAL A 66 -24.91 15.14 -4.12
C VAL A 66 -24.56 16.19 -5.16
N TYR A 67 -24.59 15.84 -6.45
CA TYR A 67 -24.40 16.79 -7.55
C TYR A 67 -25.47 17.89 -7.51
N ALA A 68 -26.75 17.52 -7.35
CA ALA A 68 -27.83 18.49 -7.25
C ALA A 68 -27.65 19.47 -6.08
N SER A 69 -27.14 18.99 -4.94
CA SER A 69 -26.82 19.87 -3.80
C SER A 69 -25.64 20.79 -4.09
N MET A 70 -24.59 20.30 -4.76
CA MET A 70 -23.41 21.09 -5.10
C MET A 70 -23.69 22.15 -6.16
N GLU A 71 -24.57 21.85 -7.12
CA GLU A 71 -24.95 22.75 -8.21
C GLU A 71 -25.80 23.95 -7.76
N GLN A 72 -26.31 23.93 -6.52
CA GLN A 72 -26.97 25.09 -5.91
C GLN A 72 -25.99 26.25 -5.69
N ASP A 73 -24.70 25.96 -5.49
CA ASP A 73 -23.66 26.98 -5.46
C ASP A 73 -23.22 27.33 -6.88
N ALA A 74 -23.40 28.60 -7.27
CA ALA A 74 -23.16 29.05 -8.64
C ALA A 74 -21.69 28.86 -9.09
N GLN A 75 -20.74 29.04 -8.18
CA GLN A 75 -19.32 28.84 -8.50
C GLN A 75 -19.01 27.36 -8.74
N THR A 76 -19.51 26.49 -7.86
CA THR A 76 -19.34 25.04 -7.95
C THR A 76 -20.02 24.47 -9.19
N ASN A 77 -21.23 24.93 -9.52
CA ASN A 77 -21.92 24.58 -10.76
C ASN A 77 -21.08 24.96 -12.01
N GLY A 78 -20.49 26.16 -11.99
CA GLY A 78 -19.57 26.59 -13.05
C GLY A 78 -18.36 25.66 -13.20
N PHE A 79 -17.79 25.18 -12.10
CA PHE A 79 -16.70 24.19 -12.15
C PHE A 79 -17.15 22.82 -12.66
N ILE A 80 -18.28 22.31 -12.20
CA ILE A 80 -18.87 21.03 -12.66
C ILE A 80 -19.10 21.07 -14.18
N SER A 81 -19.74 22.14 -14.67
CA SER A 81 -20.00 22.34 -16.11
C SER A 81 -18.72 22.32 -16.94
N ARG A 82 -17.64 22.94 -16.44
CA ARG A 82 -16.34 22.96 -17.12
C ARG A 82 -15.67 21.58 -17.11
N ILE A 83 -15.78 20.84 -16.02
CA ILE A 83 -15.25 19.47 -15.91
C ILE A 83 -15.98 18.54 -16.90
N GLU A 84 -17.30 18.62 -17.00
CA GLU A 84 -18.07 17.82 -17.97
C GLU A 84 -17.70 18.16 -19.42
N SER A 85 -17.47 19.45 -19.73
CA SER A 85 -16.99 19.86 -21.06
C SER A 85 -15.60 19.31 -21.38
N LEU A 86 -14.70 19.26 -20.39
CA LEU A 86 -13.37 18.67 -20.54
C LEU A 86 -13.47 17.15 -20.75
N LYS A 87 -14.32 16.48 -19.99
CA LYS A 87 -14.57 15.04 -20.14
C LYS A 87 -15.06 14.66 -21.53
N GLN A 88 -15.96 15.46 -22.12
CA GLN A 88 -16.47 15.23 -23.48
C GLN A 88 -15.41 15.43 -24.58
N SER A 89 -14.43 16.31 -24.36
CA SER A 89 -13.35 16.59 -25.32
C SER A 89 -12.10 15.74 -25.11
N THR A 90 -12.06 14.94 -24.04
CA THR A 90 -10.93 14.05 -23.73
C THR A 90 -11.26 12.63 -24.16
N ALA A 91 -10.39 12.03 -24.98
CA ALA A 91 -10.54 10.62 -25.34
C ALA A 91 -10.41 9.73 -24.09
N ALA A 92 -11.27 8.72 -23.99
CA ALA A 92 -11.12 7.70 -22.96
C ALA A 92 -9.77 6.98 -23.13
N GLY A 93 -9.07 6.74 -22.02
CA GLY A 93 -7.87 5.91 -22.03
C GLY A 93 -8.19 4.46 -22.36
N ALA A 94 -7.17 3.69 -22.75
CA ALA A 94 -7.33 2.26 -22.95
C ALA A 94 -7.75 1.59 -21.62
N PRO A 95 -8.72 0.66 -21.65
CA PRO A 95 -9.08 -0.09 -20.45
C PRO A 95 -7.90 -0.96 -19.99
N LEU A 96 -7.81 -1.18 -18.68
CA LEU A 96 -6.83 -2.10 -18.14
C LEU A 96 -7.12 -3.53 -18.62
N ALA A 97 -6.09 -4.24 -19.06
CA ALA A 97 -6.20 -5.63 -19.47
C ALA A 97 -6.22 -6.54 -18.24
N ILE A 98 -7.38 -7.13 -17.95
CA ILE A 98 -7.54 -8.12 -16.89
C ILE A 98 -7.39 -9.51 -17.51
N PRO A 99 -6.45 -10.35 -17.05
CA PRO A 99 -6.33 -11.74 -17.51
C PRO A 99 -7.63 -12.52 -17.30
N LEU A 100 -8.00 -13.40 -18.24
CA LEU A 100 -9.29 -14.12 -18.18
C LEU A 100 -9.45 -14.98 -16.92
N ASP A 101 -8.37 -15.65 -16.50
CA ASP A 101 -8.29 -16.42 -15.26
C ASP A 101 -8.38 -15.56 -13.98
N CYS A 102 -8.28 -14.25 -14.16
CA CYS A 102 -8.44 -13.25 -13.11
C CYS A 102 -9.84 -12.62 -13.04
N THR A 103 -10.73 -12.98 -13.95
CA THR A 103 -12.09 -12.43 -14.00
C THR A 103 -13.08 -13.31 -13.26
N GLY A 104 -14.16 -12.70 -12.76
CA GLY A 104 -15.29 -13.41 -12.16
C GLY A 104 -15.40 -13.20 -10.66
N PRO A 105 -16.30 -13.95 -9.98
CA PRO A 105 -16.37 -13.88 -8.54
C PRO A 105 -15.02 -14.26 -7.97
N ALA A 106 -14.54 -13.50 -6.98
CA ALA A 106 -13.45 -13.99 -6.13
C ALA A 106 -13.84 -15.42 -5.72
N PRO A 107 -12.90 -16.39 -5.75
CA PRO A 107 -13.19 -17.70 -5.21
C PRO A 107 -13.86 -17.46 -3.86
N THR A 108 -15.10 -17.94 -3.67
CA THR A 108 -15.60 -18.13 -2.32
C THR A 108 -14.44 -18.79 -1.63
N ARG A 109 -13.87 -18.18 -0.57
CA ARG A 109 -12.73 -18.75 0.14
C ARG A 109 -13.09 -20.21 0.35
N GLY A 110 -12.56 -21.07 -0.51
CA GLY A 110 -12.60 -22.48 -0.26
C GLY A 110 -11.91 -22.57 1.07
N SER A 111 -12.36 -23.47 1.94
CA SER A 111 -11.47 -23.98 2.96
C SER A 111 -10.30 -24.66 2.22
N ALA A 112 -9.42 -23.86 1.62
CA ALA A 112 -8.29 -24.26 0.83
C ALA A 112 -7.22 -24.57 1.86
N VAL A 113 -7.13 -25.86 2.16
CA VAL A 113 -6.11 -26.49 2.99
C VAL A 113 -6.05 -25.91 4.40
N GLN A 114 -6.83 -26.53 5.29
CA GLN A 114 -6.42 -26.66 6.68
C GLN A 114 -4.95 -27.10 6.71
N ASN A 115 -4.03 -26.24 7.14
CA ASN A 115 -2.83 -26.56 7.94
C ASN A 115 -1.78 -25.44 8.10
N SER A 116 -2.07 -24.18 7.78
CA SER A 116 -1.32 -23.07 8.39
C SER A 116 -2.27 -22.15 9.16
N SER A 117 -2.82 -22.67 10.25
CA SER A 117 -3.44 -21.82 11.26
C SER A 117 -2.40 -20.81 11.76
N ALA A 118 -2.82 -19.59 12.11
CA ALA A 118 -1.92 -18.56 12.67
C ALA A 118 -1.02 -19.12 13.79
N SER A 119 -1.55 -20.06 14.59
CA SER A 119 -0.81 -20.78 15.64
C SER A 119 0.46 -21.51 15.17
N ALA A 120 0.59 -21.85 13.89
CA ALA A 120 1.80 -22.46 13.33
C ALA A 120 3.01 -21.51 13.40
N LEU A 121 2.77 -20.20 13.40
CA LEU A 121 3.82 -19.18 13.55
C LEU A 121 3.95 -18.68 14.98
N ASN A 122 3.27 -19.28 15.97
CA ASN A 122 3.41 -18.87 17.36
C ASN A 122 4.86 -18.94 17.82
N GLY A 123 5.34 -17.86 18.44
CA GLY A 123 6.70 -17.77 18.93
C GLY A 123 7.12 -16.34 19.24
N ILE A 124 8.26 -16.22 19.91
CA ILE A 124 8.99 -14.98 20.11
C ILE A 124 10.15 -15.00 19.12
N TYR A 125 10.19 -14.01 18.25
CA TYR A 125 11.18 -13.88 17.20
C TYR A 125 12.08 -12.70 17.48
N ARG A 126 13.36 -12.86 17.19
CA ARG A 126 14.36 -11.80 17.30
C ARG A 126 15.22 -11.73 16.05
N PHE A 127 15.49 -10.52 15.59
CA PHE A 127 16.44 -10.25 14.53
C PHE A 127 17.23 -8.98 14.83
N VAL A 128 18.38 -8.84 14.16
CA VAL A 128 19.33 -7.75 14.43
C VAL A 128 19.63 -7.03 13.13
N LEU A 129 19.18 -5.78 13.01
CA LEU A 129 19.53 -4.91 11.91
C LEU A 129 20.92 -4.31 12.18
N THR A 130 21.83 -4.40 11.22
CA THR A 130 23.19 -3.88 11.34
C THR A 130 23.39 -2.57 10.56
N LYS A 131 24.50 -1.87 10.83
CA LYS A 131 24.91 -0.70 10.04
C LYS A 131 25.07 -1.05 8.56
N LYS A 132 25.54 -2.26 8.26
CA LYS A 132 25.72 -2.71 6.88
C LYS A 132 24.38 -2.83 6.16
N ASP A 133 23.36 -3.34 6.85
CA ASP A 133 22.02 -3.52 6.29
C ASP A 133 21.36 -2.16 6.06
N ALA A 134 21.52 -1.22 7.00
CA ALA A 134 21.06 0.16 6.82
C ALA A 134 21.71 0.85 5.61
N ILE A 135 23.01 0.65 5.39
CA ILE A 135 23.72 1.19 4.22
C ILE A 135 23.19 0.56 2.92
N ALA A 136 22.97 -0.76 2.91
CA ALA A 136 22.55 -1.49 1.73
C ALA A 136 21.07 -1.27 1.38
N HIS A 137 20.19 -1.28 2.38
CA HIS A 137 18.75 -1.43 2.20
C HIS A 137 17.91 -0.35 2.88
N GLY A 138 18.46 0.37 3.86
CA GLY A 138 17.75 1.41 4.60
C GLY A 138 17.36 2.63 3.77
N THR A 139 16.59 3.52 4.39
CA THR A 139 16.19 4.81 3.83
C THR A 139 17.34 5.83 3.82
N ALA A 140 17.12 7.02 3.27
CA ALA A 140 18.12 8.09 3.33
C ALA A 140 18.46 8.50 4.77
N ASP A 141 17.47 8.48 5.66
CA ASP A 141 17.65 8.84 7.07
C ASP A 141 18.44 7.77 7.82
N ASP A 142 18.21 6.49 7.54
CA ASP A 142 18.98 5.38 8.12
C ASP A 142 20.46 5.44 7.74
N LYS A 143 20.76 5.97 6.55
CA LYS A 143 22.12 6.12 6.00
C LYS A 143 22.86 7.36 6.51
N SER A 144 22.15 8.27 7.19
CA SER A 144 22.78 9.44 7.81
C SER A 144 23.72 9.05 8.96
N PRO A 145 24.70 9.88 9.34
CA PRO A 145 25.55 9.61 10.51
C PRO A 145 24.74 9.38 11.79
N GLN A 146 23.64 10.12 11.97
CA GLN A 146 22.73 9.97 13.11
C GLN A 146 21.92 8.68 13.03
N GLY A 147 21.45 8.28 11.85
CA GLY A 147 20.76 7.02 11.61
C GLY A 147 21.66 5.82 11.90
N LEU A 148 22.86 5.82 11.32
CA LEU A 148 23.86 4.75 11.52
C LEU A 148 24.30 4.60 12.98
N ALA A 149 24.21 5.65 13.80
CA ALA A 149 24.52 5.58 15.22
C ALA A 149 23.51 4.73 16.03
N ARG A 150 22.32 4.47 15.49
CA ARG A 150 21.26 3.66 16.12
C ARG A 150 21.47 2.15 15.97
N PHE A 151 22.43 1.73 15.15
CA PHE A 151 22.69 0.33 14.87
C PHE A 151 23.94 -0.21 15.61
N PRO A 152 23.95 -1.50 16.03
CA PRO A 152 22.93 -2.50 15.76
C PRO A 152 21.64 -2.28 16.53
N HIS A 153 20.51 -2.54 15.87
CA HIS A 153 19.18 -2.46 16.45
C HIS A 153 18.60 -3.87 16.54
N VAL A 154 18.07 -4.22 17.71
CA VAL A 154 17.50 -5.55 17.97
C VAL A 154 15.99 -5.39 18.08
N THR A 155 15.27 -6.09 17.22
CA THR A 155 13.80 -6.11 17.21
C THR A 155 13.32 -7.46 17.73
N THR A 156 12.29 -7.46 18.58
CA THR A 156 11.68 -8.66 19.14
C THR A 156 10.17 -8.62 18.95
N VAL A 157 9.63 -9.59 18.20
CA VAL A 157 8.20 -9.70 17.91
C VAL A 157 7.66 -10.97 18.54
N THR A 158 6.57 -10.86 19.30
CA THR A 158 5.80 -12.01 19.78
C THR A 158 4.63 -12.23 18.85
N LEU A 159 4.50 -13.44 18.28
CA LEU A 159 3.33 -13.90 17.53
C LEU A 159 2.57 -14.92 18.37
N LYS A 160 1.28 -14.67 18.60
CA LYS A 160 0.42 -15.57 19.37
C LYS A 160 -1.02 -15.54 18.86
N ASP A 161 -1.45 -16.66 18.28
CA ASP A 161 -2.84 -16.94 17.89
C ASP A 161 -3.48 -15.81 17.06
N GLY A 162 -2.74 -15.35 16.04
CA GLY A 162 -3.17 -14.26 15.16
C GLY A 162 -3.01 -12.85 15.74
N LYS A 163 -2.35 -12.71 16.89
CA LYS A 163 -1.98 -11.41 17.48
C LYS A 163 -0.47 -11.23 17.52
N TRP A 164 -0.03 -10.00 17.37
CA TRP A 164 1.38 -9.67 17.49
C TRP A 164 1.62 -8.52 18.46
N GLU A 165 2.81 -8.51 19.04
CA GLU A 165 3.32 -7.45 19.91
C GLU A 165 4.82 -7.27 19.64
N ASN A 166 5.32 -6.03 19.65
CA ASN A 166 6.75 -5.72 19.53
C ASN A 166 7.34 -5.16 20.84
N GLU A 167 8.65 -4.95 20.89
CA GLU A 167 9.34 -4.41 22.07
C GLU A 167 8.93 -2.97 22.44
N SER A 168 8.29 -2.24 21.52
CA SER A 168 7.79 -0.88 21.75
C SER A 168 6.40 -0.86 22.39
N GLY A 169 5.76 -2.03 22.54
CA GLY A 169 4.40 -2.17 23.06
C GLY A 169 3.31 -1.96 21.99
N ASP A 170 3.67 -1.85 20.72
CA ASP A 170 2.70 -1.85 19.64
C ASP A 170 2.08 -3.24 19.52
N THR A 171 0.78 -3.29 19.31
CA THR A 171 0.04 -4.56 19.16
C THR A 171 -0.87 -4.52 17.95
N GLY A 172 -1.02 -5.66 17.30
CA GLY A 172 -1.91 -5.80 16.16
C GLY A 172 -2.33 -7.23 15.91
N THR A 173 -2.82 -7.49 14.69
CA THR A 173 -3.22 -8.85 14.28
C THR A 173 -2.41 -9.31 13.08
N TYR A 174 -2.28 -10.62 12.91
CA TYR A 174 -1.70 -11.21 11.73
C TYR A 174 -2.54 -12.38 11.24
N GLN A 175 -2.45 -12.66 9.95
CA GLN A 175 -3.12 -13.79 9.31
C GLN A 175 -2.10 -14.60 8.53
N VAL A 176 -2.34 -15.91 8.47
CA VAL A 176 -1.56 -16.83 7.66
C VAL A 176 -2.50 -17.51 6.69
N ASP A 177 -2.16 -17.49 5.41
CA ASP A 177 -2.92 -18.14 4.33
C ASP A 177 -1.91 -18.81 3.38
N GLY A 178 -1.78 -20.14 3.48
CA GLY A 178 -0.75 -20.88 2.77
C GLY A 178 0.66 -20.42 3.18
N ASP A 179 1.41 -19.90 2.21
CA ASP A 179 2.75 -19.32 2.38
C ASP A 179 2.72 -17.80 2.61
N ARG A 180 1.54 -17.19 2.75
CA ARG A 180 1.37 -15.76 2.97
C ARG A 180 1.21 -15.43 4.44
N PHE A 181 1.94 -14.41 4.87
CA PHE A 181 1.87 -13.78 6.18
C PHE A 181 1.42 -12.33 6.00
N VAL A 182 0.24 -12.00 6.53
CA VAL A 182 -0.31 -10.64 6.51
C VAL A 182 -0.18 -10.04 7.89
N PHE A 183 0.60 -8.97 8.01
CA PHE A 183 0.85 -8.23 9.24
C PHE A 183 0.00 -6.96 9.26
N ASP A 184 -1.02 -6.93 10.11
CA ASP A 184 -2.01 -5.86 10.13
C ASP A 184 -1.67 -4.80 11.18
N TRP A 185 -1.42 -3.57 10.69
CA TRP A 185 -1.08 -2.39 11.49
C TRP A 185 -2.24 -1.41 11.61
N ARG A 186 -3.40 -1.68 11.01
CA ARG A 186 -4.56 -0.76 11.03
C ARG A 186 -5.13 -0.51 12.43
N GLY A 187 -4.82 -1.39 13.39
CA GLY A 187 -5.19 -1.23 14.80
C GLY A 187 -4.22 -0.39 15.63
N VAL A 188 -3.03 -0.05 15.10
CA VAL A 188 -2.00 0.71 15.83
C VAL A 188 -2.23 2.21 15.58
N PRO A 189 -2.33 3.05 16.63
CA PRO A 189 -2.50 4.50 16.46
C PRO A 189 -1.41 5.12 15.59
N GLY A 190 -1.81 5.85 14.56
CA GLY A 190 -0.88 6.47 13.59
C GLY A 190 -0.53 5.59 12.39
N PHE A 191 -1.01 4.35 12.35
CA PHE A 191 -0.84 3.42 11.23
C PHE A 191 -2.18 3.03 10.62
N GLY A 192 -2.20 2.78 9.31
CA GLY A 192 -3.43 2.55 8.54
C GLY A 192 -3.29 1.55 7.40
N TYR A 193 -2.25 0.70 7.45
CA TYR A 193 -1.90 -0.23 6.38
C TYR A 193 -1.70 -1.65 6.91
N ALA A 194 -1.59 -2.60 5.99
CA ALA A 194 -1.18 -3.97 6.28
C ALA A 194 -0.02 -4.32 5.34
N MET A 195 0.93 -5.09 5.84
CA MET A 195 2.06 -5.60 5.06
C MET A 195 1.82 -7.06 4.72
N THR A 196 2.11 -7.45 3.48
CA THR A 196 2.01 -8.84 3.05
C THR A 196 3.39 -9.37 2.70
N PHE A 197 3.72 -10.54 3.24
CA PHE A 197 4.94 -11.27 2.95
C PHE A 197 4.57 -12.67 2.47
N THR A 198 5.40 -13.26 1.61
CA THR A 198 5.54 -14.72 1.62
C THR A 198 6.54 -15.10 2.70
N PHE A 199 6.41 -16.28 3.30
CA PHE A 199 7.32 -16.74 4.33
C PHE A 199 7.79 -18.17 4.12
N SER A 200 8.95 -18.46 4.67
CA SER A 200 9.43 -19.83 4.88
C SER A 200 9.89 -19.99 6.33
N ALA A 201 9.66 -21.17 6.89
CA ALA A 201 10.14 -21.55 8.21
C ALA A 201 11.15 -22.68 8.07
N ASP A 202 12.29 -22.58 8.76
CA ASP A 202 13.24 -23.70 8.85
C ASP A 202 12.81 -24.72 9.93
N GLU A 203 13.56 -25.82 10.09
CA GLU A 203 13.26 -26.86 11.09
C GLU A 203 13.29 -26.35 12.54
N LYS A 204 13.95 -25.23 12.80
CA LYS A 204 14.01 -24.57 14.12
C LYS A 204 12.87 -23.56 14.30
N GLY A 205 12.05 -23.36 13.27
CA GLY A 205 10.98 -22.38 13.24
C GLY A 205 11.46 -20.96 12.98
N ASN A 206 12.69 -20.74 12.52
CA ASN A 206 13.14 -19.40 12.12
C ASN A 206 12.42 -18.98 10.85
N LEU A 207 11.96 -17.73 10.80
CA LEU A 207 11.19 -17.23 9.67
C LEU A 207 12.07 -16.38 8.75
N ARG A 208 11.95 -16.63 7.44
CA ARG A 208 12.40 -15.70 6.40
C ARG A 208 11.16 -15.13 5.71
N LEU A 209 11.00 -13.81 5.82
CA LEU A 209 9.94 -13.08 5.16
C LEU A 209 10.45 -12.51 3.83
N THR A 210 9.65 -12.62 2.79
CA THR A 210 9.90 -12.01 1.48
C THR A 210 8.74 -11.06 1.18
N PRO A 211 8.98 -9.77 0.92
CA PRO A 211 7.91 -8.81 0.76
C PRO A 211 7.11 -9.08 -0.52
N VAL A 212 5.78 -9.02 -0.43
CA VAL A 212 4.91 -8.95 -1.61
C VAL A 212 4.76 -7.46 -1.95
N LEU A 213 5.33 -7.06 -3.09
CA LEU A 213 5.34 -5.66 -3.54
C LEU A 213 3.98 -5.25 -4.13
N PRO A 214 3.63 -3.95 -4.10
CA PRO A 214 4.40 -2.82 -3.58
C PRO A 214 4.39 -2.70 -2.04
N MET A 215 5.53 -2.31 -1.46
CA MET A 215 5.71 -2.05 -0.02
C MET A 215 6.65 -0.85 0.17
N GLU A 216 6.50 -0.12 1.28
CA GLU A 216 7.37 1.00 1.62
C GLU A 216 8.81 0.50 1.85
N PRO A 217 9.86 1.18 1.32
CA PRO A 217 11.24 0.71 1.43
C PRO A 217 11.75 0.51 2.86
N GLY A 218 11.37 1.37 3.81
CA GLY A 218 11.67 1.21 5.23
C GLY A 218 11.03 -0.05 5.82
N ASP A 219 9.76 -0.33 5.52
CA ASP A 219 9.10 -1.58 5.91
C ASP A 219 9.81 -2.82 5.33
N VAL A 220 10.19 -2.78 4.05
CA VAL A 220 10.98 -3.86 3.43
C VAL A 220 12.30 -4.05 4.18
N PHE A 221 13.02 -2.95 4.46
CA PHE A 221 14.28 -2.98 5.19
C PHE A 221 14.13 -3.60 6.58
N VAL A 222 13.16 -3.14 7.38
CA VAL A 222 13.00 -3.58 8.77
C VAL A 222 12.55 -5.03 8.85
N TRP A 223 11.58 -5.45 8.05
CA TRP A 223 10.88 -6.72 8.29
C TRP A 223 11.41 -7.91 7.49
N SER A 224 12.13 -7.69 6.39
CA SER A 224 12.46 -8.78 5.44
C SER A 224 13.94 -8.99 5.14
N THR A 225 14.83 -8.10 5.63
CA THR A 225 16.27 -8.25 5.36
C THR A 225 16.90 -9.38 6.15
N GLU A 226 16.50 -9.53 7.42
CA GLU A 226 17.08 -10.48 8.34
C GLU A 226 16.17 -11.68 8.60
N VAL A 227 16.78 -12.80 9.00
CA VAL A 227 16.04 -13.98 9.45
C VAL A 227 15.54 -13.72 10.86
N TRP A 228 14.23 -13.93 11.05
CA TRP A 228 13.58 -13.87 12.34
C TRP A 228 13.91 -15.15 13.10
N THR A 229 14.83 -15.05 14.05
CA THR A 229 15.27 -16.20 14.84
C THR A 229 14.26 -16.47 15.95
N LYS A 230 13.71 -17.69 16.01
CA LYS A 230 12.78 -18.09 17.06
C LYS A 230 13.53 -18.34 18.36
N ILE A 231 13.15 -17.65 19.44
CA ILE A 231 13.81 -17.69 20.75
C ILE A 231 12.89 -18.16 21.89
N GLY A 232 11.60 -18.38 21.61
CA GLY A 232 10.59 -18.81 22.58
C GLY A 232 9.26 -19.10 21.92
#